data_AF-A0A420NTC2-F1
#
_entry.id   AF-A0A420NTC2-F1
#
_cell.length_a   1.000
_cell.length_b   1.000
_cell.length_c   1.000
_cell.angle_alpha   90.00
_cell.angle_beta   90.00
_cell.angle_gamma   90.00
#
_symmetry.space_group_name_H-M   'P 1'
#
loop_
_entity.id
_entity.type
_entity.pdbx_description
1 polymer ?
#
loop_
_entity_poly.entity_id
_entity_poly.type
_entity_poly.pdbx_seq_one_letter_code
_entity_poly.pdbx_strand_id
1 'polypeptide(L)'
;MSTKPLTTTPTLKRSRGQAEEQENNYETSSSSSRLIDLIRTDEDWQESAFSYTLHHDKAPLDLATLDPSADSQLQNALRFLPAETQLDALIEAFFSNVNHHYNFVHPPAFIRQYINWSCRRSQGCLQDIQLTTLIFMMCACVTQHLCADSQSTLGIHLAQPPNDVSKAYHDAGHRLAEAIPVGAYHLTNLQWKVLSICWFKGEAKFTEAWHTIGLAVQEAYELGLHKSRPLKATQDIEGQIGRQAWRVLYCWNWQLSSILSRPFIMNDIDSEPELPGLKSTPPTPTLHTKLQYQLISSLAKRWQTPQNINSPSKVQDYKRMVEDHILSLPAVFALRDPDTSKDNEWPWVVTHRYYIQTMAYFMILQPYKAYLLDSSTDLSLHAIQQLRAEAVECSLKTLQIATKWASRVSQGDGQFHLVVLCLFDTAAFLAMCLQKDQYNLPQKEEVVLAVNKATSTLKRLRSISRGAQSSYGLLCKILRKTDWQP
;
A
#
# COMPACT_ATOMS: atom_id res chain seq x y z
N MET A 1 38.84 27.81 -44.05
CA MET A 1 37.46 27.33 -44.23
C MET A 1 36.93 26.91 -42.87
N SER A 2 35.86 27.57 -42.43
CA SER A 2 35.29 27.51 -41.08
C SER A 2 34.01 26.69 -41.14
N THR A 3 33.84 25.72 -40.22
CA THR A 3 32.57 25.01 -40.02
C THR A 3 32.32 24.83 -38.53
N LYS A 4 31.37 25.61 -38.00
CA LYS A 4 30.82 25.52 -36.64
C LYS A 4 29.94 24.26 -36.49
N PRO A 5 29.83 23.67 -35.29
CA PRO A 5 28.67 22.90 -34.88
C PRO A 5 27.66 23.77 -34.12
N LEU A 6 26.38 23.70 -34.52
CA LEU A 6 25.23 24.15 -33.75
C LEU A 6 24.85 23.07 -32.73
N THR A 7 24.89 23.41 -31.45
CA THR A 7 24.06 22.76 -30.41
C THR A 7 23.66 23.82 -29.41
N THR A 8 22.42 24.28 -29.52
CA THR A 8 21.75 25.17 -28.57
C THR A 8 21.30 24.37 -27.35
N THR A 9 21.99 24.53 -26.23
CA THR A 9 21.57 24.10 -24.90
C THR A 9 20.52 25.09 -24.36
N PRO A 10 19.39 24.65 -23.75
CA PRO A 10 18.54 25.56 -23.02
C PRO A 10 19.17 25.89 -21.66
N THR A 11 19.52 27.16 -21.46
CA THR A 11 20.01 27.72 -20.20
C THR A 11 18.90 27.80 -19.15
N LEU A 12 19.04 27.04 -18.06
CA LEU A 12 18.33 27.24 -16.80
C LEU A 12 18.70 28.62 -16.21
N LYS A 13 17.71 29.49 -16.02
CA LYS A 13 17.87 30.72 -15.24
C LYS A 13 17.76 30.40 -13.75
N ARG A 14 18.84 30.64 -13.01
CA ARG A 14 18.86 30.70 -11.54
C ARG A 14 18.34 32.08 -11.13
N SER A 15 17.16 32.18 -10.52
CA SER A 15 16.67 33.44 -9.95
C SER A 15 17.16 33.58 -8.51
N ARG A 16 17.80 34.72 -8.23
CA ARG A 16 18.10 35.23 -6.89
C ARG A 16 17.11 36.36 -6.68
N GLY A 17 16.06 36.14 -5.89
CA GLY A 17 15.02 37.13 -5.60
C GLY A 17 14.82 37.23 -4.10
N GLN A 18 15.08 38.41 -3.55
CA GLN A 18 14.79 38.77 -2.17
C GLN A 18 13.27 38.80 -1.97
N ALA A 19 12.78 38.11 -0.94
CA ALA A 19 11.38 38.14 -0.56
C ALA A 19 11.11 39.35 0.34
N GLU A 20 10.29 40.28 -0.13
CA GLU A 20 9.57 41.23 0.73
C GLU A 20 8.28 40.53 1.19
N GLU A 21 8.08 40.48 2.51
CA GLU A 21 6.87 39.97 3.14
C GLU A 21 5.70 40.93 2.88
N GLN A 22 4.71 40.46 2.13
CA GLN A 22 3.36 41.04 2.13
C GLN A 22 2.39 39.98 2.63
N GLU A 23 1.91 40.16 3.86
CA GLU A 23 0.74 39.47 4.39
C GLU A 23 -0.48 39.78 3.52
N ASN A 24 -0.92 38.81 2.72
CA ASN A 24 -2.19 38.89 2.01
C ASN A 24 -3.24 38.04 2.74
N ASN A 25 -4.27 38.73 3.25
CA ASN A 25 -5.47 38.15 3.82
C ASN A 25 -6.18 37.25 2.80
N TYR A 26 -6.17 35.94 3.05
CA TYR A 26 -6.97 34.95 2.33
C TYR A 26 -8.39 34.92 2.92
N GLU A 27 -9.41 35.19 2.10
CA GLU A 27 -10.80 34.85 2.46
C GLU A 27 -10.94 33.33 2.47
N THR A 28 -10.95 32.73 3.66
CA THR A 28 -11.11 31.28 3.85
C THR A 28 -12.52 30.83 3.48
N SER A 29 -12.64 29.99 2.45
CA SER A 29 -13.85 29.20 2.21
C SER A 29 -14.05 28.19 3.36
N SER A 30 -15.29 27.77 3.65
CA SER A 30 -15.55 26.82 4.75
C SER A 30 -14.95 25.42 4.53
N SER A 31 -14.50 25.09 3.32
CA SER A 31 -13.73 23.87 3.01
C SER A 31 -12.27 24.01 3.44
N SER A 32 -11.71 25.23 3.32
CA SER A 32 -10.35 25.51 3.76
C SER A 32 -10.18 25.39 5.27
N SER A 33 -11.23 25.63 6.07
CA SER A 33 -11.14 25.54 7.54
C SER A 33 -10.84 24.13 8.04
N ARG A 34 -11.41 23.09 7.41
CA ARG A 34 -11.17 21.68 7.79
C ARG A 34 -9.77 21.19 7.45
N LEU A 35 -9.21 21.61 6.31
CA LEU A 35 -7.81 21.32 5.98
C LEU A 35 -6.85 22.06 6.92
N ILE A 36 -7.20 23.28 7.34
CA ILE A 36 -6.44 24.04 8.33
C ILE A 36 -6.48 23.37 9.71
N ASP A 37 -7.58 22.71 10.09
CA ASP A 37 -7.64 21.95 11.34
C ASP A 37 -6.60 20.79 11.38
N LEU A 38 -6.26 20.20 10.23
CA LEU A 38 -5.16 19.21 10.11
C LEU A 38 -3.77 19.81 10.33
N ILE A 39 -3.63 21.14 10.29
CA ILE A 39 -2.39 21.86 10.64
C ILE A 39 -2.33 22.11 12.15
N ARG A 40 -3.49 22.37 12.79
CA ARG A 40 -3.60 22.77 14.20
C ARG A 40 -3.44 21.62 15.21
N THR A 41 -3.47 20.37 14.77
CA THR A 41 -3.23 19.21 15.64
C THR A 41 -1.78 19.10 16.15
N ASP A 42 -0.91 20.05 15.80
CA ASP A 42 0.54 19.98 15.99
C ASP A 42 1.15 21.31 16.52
N GLU A 43 0.46 22.01 17.44
CA GLU A 43 0.90 23.30 18.03
C GLU A 43 2.24 23.25 18.83
N ASP A 44 2.90 22.08 18.95
CA ASP A 44 4.18 21.92 19.68
C ASP A 44 5.46 21.97 18.82
N TRP A 45 5.37 22.13 17.49
CA TRP A 45 6.57 22.10 16.62
C TRP A 45 6.87 23.45 15.98
N GLN A 46 7.85 24.15 16.56
CA GLN A 46 8.35 25.41 16.04
C GLN A 46 8.91 25.31 14.61
N GLU A 47 8.69 26.39 13.87
CA GLU A 47 9.16 26.71 12.52
C GLU A 47 10.67 26.45 12.35
N SER A 48 11.02 25.24 11.92
CA SER A 48 12.26 25.01 11.20
C SER A 48 11.91 24.60 9.79
N ALA A 49 12.55 25.26 8.81
CA ALA A 49 12.25 25.12 7.40
C ALA A 49 12.18 23.65 6.98
N PHE A 50 10.97 23.19 6.62
CA PHE A 50 10.70 21.87 6.05
C PHE A 50 11.48 21.74 4.74
N SER A 51 12.67 21.15 4.79
CA SER A 51 13.54 20.95 3.63
C SER A 51 13.74 19.45 3.42
N TYR A 52 13.21 18.97 2.28
CA TYR A 52 13.30 17.59 1.86
C TYR A 52 14.70 17.18 1.43
N THR A 53 15.60 16.94 2.38
CA THR A 53 16.95 16.41 2.08
C THR A 53 17.52 15.45 3.10
N LEU A 54 17.87 14.26 2.61
CA LEU A 54 18.63 13.23 3.34
C LEU A 54 20.11 13.13 2.93
N HIS A 55 20.62 14.12 2.17
CA HIS A 55 22.03 14.23 1.78
C HIS A 55 22.64 15.53 2.26
N HIS A 56 23.55 15.45 3.23
CA HIS A 56 24.21 16.62 3.84
C HIS A 56 25.25 17.33 2.95
N ASP A 57 25.51 16.86 1.73
CA ASP A 57 26.58 17.40 0.87
C ASP A 57 26.12 17.90 -0.52
N LYS A 58 24.82 17.88 -0.81
CA LYS A 58 24.26 18.50 -2.02
C LYS A 58 23.17 19.46 -1.60
N ALA A 59 23.16 20.66 -2.21
CA ALA A 59 22.08 21.63 -2.03
C ALA A 59 20.70 20.94 -2.18
N PRO A 60 19.65 21.40 -1.48
CA PRO A 60 18.32 20.84 -1.62
C PRO A 60 17.97 20.66 -3.09
N LEU A 61 17.68 19.41 -3.46
CA LEU A 61 17.12 19.11 -4.77
C LEU A 61 15.68 19.58 -4.70
N ASP A 62 15.49 20.86 -4.99
CA ASP A 62 14.17 21.47 -5.09
C ASP A 62 13.27 20.65 -6.03
N LEU A 63 11.97 20.67 -5.76
CA LEU A 63 10.97 20.09 -6.66
C LEU A 63 11.19 20.63 -8.07
N ALA A 64 11.08 19.74 -9.07
CA ALA A 64 11.21 20.13 -10.45
C ALA A 64 10.00 21.01 -10.80
N THR A 65 10.27 22.23 -11.24
CA THR A 65 9.24 23.20 -11.59
C THR A 65 9.15 23.34 -13.11
N LEU A 66 7.92 23.42 -13.62
CA LEU A 66 7.65 23.69 -15.03
C LEU A 66 6.63 24.80 -15.17
N ASP A 67 6.76 25.54 -16.28
CA ASP A 67 5.80 26.56 -16.68
C ASP A 67 4.63 25.88 -17.41
N PRO A 68 3.39 25.94 -16.87
CA PRO A 68 2.22 25.36 -17.53
C PRO A 68 1.92 25.96 -18.91
N SER A 69 2.40 27.18 -19.21
CA SER A 69 2.21 27.81 -20.52
C SER A 69 3.19 27.27 -21.57
N ALA A 70 4.35 26.75 -21.13
CA ALA A 70 5.39 26.21 -21.99
C ALA A 70 5.32 24.68 -22.14
N ASP A 71 4.64 23.99 -21.24
CA ASP A 71 4.50 22.53 -21.23
C ASP A 71 3.03 22.10 -21.40
N SER A 72 2.71 21.59 -22.59
CA SER A 72 1.34 21.17 -22.94
C SER A 72 0.86 19.97 -22.14
N GLN A 73 1.77 19.11 -21.66
CA GLN A 73 1.43 17.94 -20.88
C GLN A 73 1.03 18.32 -19.45
N LEU A 74 1.80 19.20 -18.81
CA LEU A 74 1.47 19.80 -17.52
C LEU A 74 0.16 20.60 -17.62
N GLN A 75 -0.01 21.40 -18.67
CA GLN A 75 -1.23 22.17 -18.88
C GLN A 75 -2.47 21.26 -18.96
N ASN A 76 -2.38 20.19 -19.76
CA ASN A 76 -3.47 19.22 -19.91
C ASN A 76 -3.76 18.48 -18.60
N ALA A 77 -2.72 18.13 -17.85
CA ALA A 77 -2.88 17.52 -16.53
C ALA A 77 -3.59 18.48 -15.57
N LEU A 78 -3.14 19.73 -15.43
CA LEU A 78 -3.77 20.70 -14.52
C LEU A 78 -5.23 21.01 -14.86
N ARG A 79 -5.62 20.93 -16.14
CA ARG A 79 -7.02 21.06 -16.57
C ARG A 79 -7.87 19.83 -16.24
N PHE A 80 -7.24 18.68 -16.07
CA PHE A 80 -7.90 17.43 -15.73
C PHE A 80 -8.21 17.29 -14.24
N LEU A 81 -7.55 18.07 -13.38
CA LEU A 81 -7.88 18.14 -11.95
C LEU A 81 -9.29 18.72 -11.74
N PRO A 82 -10.01 18.25 -10.71
CA PRO A 82 -11.35 18.74 -10.41
C PRO A 82 -11.32 20.19 -9.92
N ALA A 83 -12.50 20.78 -9.76
CA ALA A 83 -12.66 22.07 -9.11
C ALA A 83 -12.05 22.04 -7.69
N GLU A 84 -11.54 23.18 -7.23
CA GLU A 84 -10.78 23.30 -5.98
C GLU A 84 -11.54 22.71 -4.77
N THR A 85 -12.83 23.00 -4.63
CA THR A 85 -13.67 22.45 -3.55
C THR A 85 -13.74 20.92 -3.56
N GLN A 86 -13.81 20.31 -4.74
CA GLN A 86 -13.83 18.86 -4.88
C GLN A 86 -12.42 18.26 -4.71
N LEU A 87 -11.38 18.98 -5.10
CA LEU A 87 -10.00 18.58 -4.86
C LEU A 87 -9.70 18.55 -3.36
N ASP A 88 -10.09 19.58 -2.62
CA ASP A 88 -9.96 19.65 -1.16
C ASP A 88 -10.65 18.47 -0.48
N ALA A 89 -11.89 18.16 -0.88
CA ALA A 89 -12.63 17.01 -0.36
C ALA A 89 -11.93 15.67 -0.65
N LEU A 90 -11.31 15.52 -1.82
CA LEU A 90 -10.51 14.33 -2.15
C LEU A 90 -9.25 14.23 -1.28
N ILE A 91 -8.57 15.35 -1.01
CA ILE A 91 -7.38 15.38 -0.15
C ILE A 91 -7.74 15.07 1.31
N GLU A 92 -8.83 15.63 1.83
CA GLU A 92 -9.35 15.32 3.17
C GLU A 92 -9.73 13.83 3.30
N ALA A 93 -10.42 13.29 2.29
CA ALA A 93 -10.78 11.88 2.22
C ALA A 93 -9.55 10.96 2.14
N PHE A 94 -8.45 11.39 1.51
CA PHE A 94 -7.21 10.61 1.46
C PHE A 94 -6.62 10.42 2.85
N PHE A 95 -6.51 11.47 3.65
CA PHE A 95 -5.96 11.37 5.00
C PHE A 95 -6.84 10.54 5.93
N SER A 96 -8.16 10.67 5.77
CA SER A 96 -9.14 9.93 6.56
C SER A 96 -9.15 8.44 6.21
N ASN A 97 -9.19 8.08 4.92
CA ASN A 97 -9.54 6.74 4.47
C ASN A 97 -8.35 5.91 3.97
N VAL A 98 -7.24 6.53 3.58
CA VAL A 98 -6.13 5.84 2.89
C VAL A 98 -4.82 5.95 3.66
N ASN A 99 -4.43 7.16 4.09
CA ASN A 99 -3.08 7.40 4.60
C ASN A 99 -2.77 6.63 5.88
N HIS A 100 -3.75 6.48 6.79
CA HIS A 100 -3.57 5.87 8.11
C HIS A 100 -3.04 4.42 8.09
N HIS A 101 -3.19 3.72 6.95
CA HIS A 101 -2.67 2.36 6.78
C HIS A 101 -1.15 2.28 6.73
N TYR A 102 -0.46 3.31 6.20
CA TYR A 102 0.98 3.26 6.02
C TYR A 102 1.70 4.53 6.43
N ASN A 103 0.99 5.65 6.59
CA ASN A 103 1.49 6.99 6.91
C ASN A 103 2.65 7.42 6.01
N PHE A 104 2.48 7.28 4.69
CA PHE A 104 3.49 7.73 3.72
C PHE A 104 3.53 9.24 3.57
N VAL A 105 2.43 9.95 3.89
CA VAL A 105 2.33 11.39 3.77
C VAL A 105 2.05 11.98 5.16
N HIS A 106 2.88 12.93 5.61
CA HIS A 106 2.64 13.64 6.86
C HIS A 106 1.61 14.77 6.62
N PRO A 107 0.42 14.74 7.25
CA PRO A 107 -0.67 15.65 6.89
C PRO A 107 -0.30 17.14 7.06
N PRO A 108 0.21 17.62 8.20
CA PRO A 108 0.53 19.05 8.36
C PRO A 108 1.55 19.55 7.32
N ALA A 109 2.59 18.74 7.05
CA ALA A 109 3.63 19.12 6.10
C ALA A 109 3.11 19.16 4.65
N PHE A 110 2.25 18.20 4.28
CA PHE A 110 1.65 18.14 2.96
C PHE A 110 0.63 19.27 2.74
N ILE A 111 -0.26 19.54 3.71
CA ILE A 111 -1.28 20.57 3.56
C ILE A 111 -0.67 21.95 3.35
N ARG A 112 0.44 22.29 4.04
CA ARG A 112 1.18 23.54 3.79
C ARG A 112 1.67 23.65 2.34
N GLN A 113 2.22 22.56 1.79
CA GLN A 113 2.65 22.51 0.39
C GLN A 113 1.48 22.59 -0.59
N TYR A 114 0.39 21.90 -0.28
CA TYR A 114 -0.82 21.87 -1.08
C TYR A 114 -1.46 23.25 -1.19
N ILE A 115 -1.57 23.99 -0.09
CA ILE A 115 -2.10 25.38 -0.10
C ILE A 115 -1.22 26.26 -0.99
N ASN A 116 0.10 26.24 -0.80
CA ASN A 116 1.03 27.03 -1.63
C ASN A 116 0.93 26.64 -3.12
N TRP A 117 0.87 25.34 -3.41
CA TRP A 117 0.67 24.82 -4.76
C TRP A 117 -0.66 25.31 -5.38
N SER A 118 -1.77 25.31 -4.62
CA SER A 118 -3.07 25.81 -5.10
C SER A 118 -3.01 27.31 -5.41
N CYS A 119 -2.41 28.11 -4.52
CA CYS A 119 -2.18 29.54 -4.74
C CYS A 119 -1.36 29.80 -6.00
N ARG A 120 -0.27 29.07 -6.21
CA ARG A 120 0.56 29.21 -7.42
C ARG A 120 -0.20 28.80 -8.67
N ARG A 121 -1.04 27.77 -8.58
CA ARG A 121 -1.87 27.29 -9.70
C ARG A 121 -2.89 28.35 -10.13
N SER A 122 -3.58 28.99 -9.19
CA SER A 122 -4.55 30.04 -9.50
C SER A 122 -3.90 31.29 -10.12
N GLN A 123 -2.65 31.57 -9.76
CA GLN A 123 -1.85 32.67 -10.31
C GLN A 123 -1.17 32.33 -11.65
N GLY A 124 -1.27 31.10 -12.15
CA GLY A 124 -0.59 30.67 -13.38
C GLY A 124 0.93 30.60 -13.25
N CYS A 125 1.46 30.48 -12.03
CA CYS A 125 2.89 30.37 -11.75
C CYS A 125 3.46 28.99 -12.10
N LEU A 126 4.79 28.88 -12.06
CA LEU A 126 5.50 27.60 -12.17
C LEU A 126 4.94 26.57 -11.17
N GLN A 127 4.77 25.33 -11.63
CA GLN A 127 4.19 24.25 -10.85
C GLN A 127 5.19 23.14 -10.56
N ASP A 128 5.13 22.58 -9.36
CA ASP A 128 5.94 21.45 -8.93
C ASP A 128 5.40 20.14 -9.55
N ILE A 129 6.18 19.50 -10.42
CA ILE A 129 5.78 18.29 -11.14
C ILE A 129 5.55 17.13 -10.16
N GLN A 130 6.50 16.91 -9.23
CA GLN A 130 6.42 15.79 -8.29
C GLN A 130 5.21 15.93 -7.35
N LEU A 131 4.94 17.14 -6.84
CA LEU A 131 3.80 17.39 -5.96
C LEU A 131 2.47 17.25 -6.71
N THR A 132 2.40 17.77 -7.93
CA THR A 132 1.22 17.59 -8.80
C THR A 132 0.97 16.12 -9.09
N THR A 133 2.03 15.33 -9.32
CA THR A 133 1.96 13.88 -9.48
C THR A 133 1.43 13.20 -8.22
N LEU A 134 1.91 13.60 -7.04
CA LEU A 134 1.44 13.07 -5.76
C LEU A 134 -0.05 13.36 -5.53
N ILE A 135 -0.51 14.58 -5.84
CA ILE A 135 -1.93 14.97 -5.76
C ILE A 135 -2.78 14.06 -6.64
N PHE A 136 -2.38 13.81 -7.90
CA PHE A 136 -3.06 12.86 -8.77
C PHE A 136 -3.14 11.46 -8.18
N MET A 137 -2.04 10.95 -7.60
CA MET A 137 -2.04 9.63 -6.97
C MET A 137 -2.96 9.56 -5.75
N MET A 138 -3.01 10.61 -4.93
CA MET A 138 -3.94 10.70 -3.80
C MET A 138 -5.39 10.68 -4.27
N CYS A 139 -5.73 11.48 -5.29
CA CYS A 139 -7.07 11.46 -5.90
C CYS A 139 -7.41 10.08 -6.49
N ALA A 140 -6.47 9.43 -7.18
CA ALA A 140 -6.66 8.10 -7.74
C ALA A 140 -6.95 7.06 -6.64
N CYS A 141 -6.18 7.04 -5.56
CA CYS A 141 -6.40 6.12 -4.43
C CYS A 141 -7.76 6.34 -3.76
N VAL A 142 -8.20 7.58 -3.55
CA VAL A 142 -9.51 7.85 -2.95
C VAL A 142 -10.63 7.40 -3.88
N THR A 143 -10.59 7.83 -5.15
CA THR A 143 -11.64 7.52 -6.12
C THR A 143 -11.77 6.03 -6.43
N GLN A 144 -10.69 5.24 -6.28
CA GLN A 144 -10.72 3.79 -6.43
C GLN A 144 -11.69 3.11 -5.44
N HIS A 145 -11.93 3.73 -4.30
CA HIS A 145 -12.68 3.17 -3.19
C HIS A 145 -14.00 3.89 -2.91
N LEU A 146 -14.36 4.89 -3.73
CA LEU A 146 -15.62 5.62 -3.60
C LEU A 146 -16.82 4.75 -4.00
N CYS A 147 -17.75 4.54 -3.07
CA CYS A 147 -19.08 4.02 -3.35
C CYS A 147 -20.12 5.16 -3.41
N ALA A 148 -21.37 4.84 -3.78
CA ALA A 148 -22.45 5.83 -3.89
C ALA A 148 -22.71 6.56 -2.56
N ASP A 149 -22.67 5.83 -1.43
CA ASP A 149 -22.89 6.39 -0.09
C ASP A 149 -21.73 7.31 0.35
N SER A 150 -20.49 6.97 -0.02
CA SER A 150 -19.32 7.79 0.28
C SER A 150 -19.30 9.07 -0.55
N GLN A 151 -19.74 9.02 -1.81
CA GLN A 151 -19.80 10.20 -2.67
C GLN A 151 -20.73 11.29 -2.12
N SER A 152 -21.91 10.91 -1.64
CA SER A 152 -22.85 11.84 -1.02
C SER A 152 -22.34 12.39 0.31
N THR A 153 -21.76 11.53 1.15
CA THR A 153 -21.22 11.92 2.47
C THR A 153 -20.03 12.86 2.37
N LEU A 154 -19.15 12.64 1.39
CA LEU A 154 -17.93 13.43 1.18
C LEU A 154 -18.16 14.66 0.28
N GLY A 155 -19.37 14.83 -0.28
CA GLY A 155 -19.65 15.90 -1.24
C GLY A 155 -18.87 15.77 -2.55
N ILE A 156 -18.46 14.56 -2.92
CA ILE A 156 -17.69 14.29 -4.14
C ILE A 156 -18.65 13.80 -5.23
N HIS A 157 -18.86 14.64 -6.25
CA HIS A 157 -19.75 14.33 -7.36
C HIS A 157 -18.96 14.00 -8.63
N LEU A 158 -18.95 12.73 -9.03
CA LEU A 158 -18.25 12.28 -10.23
C LEU A 158 -19.24 12.12 -11.40
N ALA A 159 -18.88 12.67 -12.56
CA ALA A 159 -19.67 12.53 -13.79
C ALA A 159 -19.50 11.16 -14.47
N GLN A 160 -18.42 10.45 -14.15
CA GLN A 160 -18.07 9.13 -14.68
C GLN A 160 -17.96 8.12 -13.53
N PRO A 161 -18.00 6.81 -13.82
CA PRO A 161 -17.81 5.78 -12.80
C PRO A 161 -16.52 6.00 -12.01
N PRO A 162 -16.53 5.86 -10.66
CA PRO A 162 -15.35 6.14 -9.83
C PRO A 162 -14.08 5.42 -10.27
N ASN A 163 -14.19 4.17 -10.73
CA ASN A 163 -13.06 3.37 -11.22
C ASN A 163 -12.40 3.98 -12.48
N ASP A 164 -13.21 4.58 -13.36
CA ASP A 164 -12.71 5.16 -14.62
C ASP A 164 -12.03 6.51 -14.33
N VAL A 165 -12.62 7.32 -13.44
CA VAL A 165 -12.01 8.56 -12.93
C VAL A 165 -10.71 8.26 -12.20
N SER A 166 -10.70 7.24 -11.34
CA SER A 166 -9.52 6.79 -10.61
C SER A 166 -8.38 6.39 -11.53
N LYS A 167 -8.69 5.57 -12.56
CA LYS A 167 -7.72 5.23 -13.59
C LYS A 167 -7.22 6.45 -14.34
N ALA A 168 -8.09 7.39 -14.68
CA ALA A 168 -7.70 8.58 -15.42
C ALA A 168 -6.77 9.50 -14.60
N TYR A 169 -7.02 9.66 -13.29
CA TYR A 169 -6.10 10.37 -12.39
C TYR A 169 -4.76 9.66 -12.27
N HIS A 170 -4.77 8.33 -12.12
CA HIS A 170 -3.54 7.53 -12.09
C HIS A 170 -2.74 7.70 -13.38
N ASP A 171 -3.36 7.54 -14.55
CA ASP A 171 -2.69 7.68 -15.84
C ASP A 171 -2.16 9.11 -16.05
N ALA A 172 -2.91 10.14 -15.64
CA ALA A 172 -2.49 11.54 -15.74
C ALA A 172 -1.25 11.83 -14.88
N GLY A 173 -1.26 11.39 -13.62
CA GLY A 173 -0.11 11.50 -12.73
C GLY A 173 1.10 10.70 -13.23
N HIS A 174 0.89 9.47 -13.72
CA HIS A 174 1.97 8.64 -14.26
C HIS A 174 2.64 9.30 -15.47
N ARG A 175 1.86 9.80 -16.44
CA ARG A 175 2.42 10.53 -17.57
C ARG A 175 3.23 11.72 -17.09
N LEU A 176 2.69 12.52 -16.17
CA LEU A 176 3.40 13.68 -15.62
C LEU A 176 4.72 13.27 -14.93
N ALA A 177 4.74 12.12 -14.26
CA ALA A 177 5.95 11.59 -13.64
C ALA A 177 7.06 11.25 -14.65
N GLU A 178 6.71 10.88 -15.89
CA GLU A 178 7.69 10.61 -16.97
C GLU A 178 8.44 11.88 -17.40
N ALA A 179 7.89 13.07 -17.12
CA ALA A 179 8.56 14.35 -17.38
C ALA A 179 9.58 14.72 -16.28
N ILE A 180 9.65 13.99 -15.17
CA ILE A 180 10.62 14.25 -14.10
C ILE A 180 12.02 13.87 -14.59
N PRO A 181 13.01 14.79 -14.58
CA PRO A 181 14.36 14.49 -15.06
C PRO A 181 15.03 13.37 -14.27
N VAL A 182 15.80 12.53 -14.97
CA VAL A 182 16.68 11.53 -14.33
C VAL A 182 17.65 12.25 -13.39
N GLY A 183 17.81 11.74 -12.18
CA GLY A 183 18.63 12.36 -11.14
C GLY A 183 17.88 13.30 -10.19
N ALA A 184 16.62 13.67 -10.50
CA ALA A 184 15.78 14.50 -9.64
C ALA A 184 15.07 13.67 -8.57
N TYR A 185 15.84 13.03 -7.68
CA TYR A 185 15.31 12.18 -6.62
C TYR A 185 14.76 12.99 -5.44
N HIS A 186 13.61 12.57 -4.89
CA HIS A 186 12.91 13.32 -3.84
C HIS A 186 11.97 12.41 -3.02
N LEU A 187 11.70 12.76 -1.76
CA LEU A 187 10.75 11.98 -0.95
C LEU A 187 9.34 11.94 -1.56
N THR A 188 8.88 13.05 -2.14
CA THR A 188 7.62 13.13 -2.92
C THR A 188 7.58 12.13 -4.07
N ASN A 189 8.72 11.84 -4.70
CA ASN A 189 8.79 10.79 -5.72
C ASN A 189 8.53 9.42 -5.16
N LEU A 190 9.12 9.13 -4.00
CA LEU A 190 8.89 7.87 -3.31
C LEU A 190 7.42 7.75 -2.89
N GLN A 191 6.82 8.83 -2.37
CA GLN A 191 5.43 8.90 -1.94
C GLN A 191 4.45 8.60 -3.08
N TRP A 192 4.57 9.25 -4.24
CA TRP A 192 3.65 8.95 -5.34
C TRP A 192 3.85 7.53 -5.88
N LYS A 193 5.09 7.01 -5.89
CA LYS A 193 5.37 5.62 -6.29
C LYS A 193 4.72 4.61 -5.33
N VAL A 194 4.84 4.78 -4.01
CA VAL A 194 4.20 3.87 -3.03
C VAL A 194 2.69 3.93 -3.07
N LEU A 195 2.09 5.10 -3.33
CA LEU A 195 0.65 5.22 -3.55
C LEU A 195 0.21 4.58 -4.88
N SER A 196 1.00 4.72 -5.93
CA SER A 196 0.78 4.02 -7.22
C SER A 196 0.81 2.50 -7.02
N ILE A 197 1.70 1.98 -6.18
CA ILE A 197 1.73 0.55 -5.82
C ILE A 197 0.45 0.15 -5.07
N CYS A 198 -0.03 0.94 -4.11
CA CYS A 198 -1.33 0.71 -3.47
C CYS A 198 -2.45 0.63 -4.50
N TRP A 199 -2.51 1.59 -5.42
CA TRP A 199 -3.52 1.63 -6.47
C TRP A 199 -3.49 0.41 -7.39
N PHE A 200 -2.29 0.00 -7.86
CA PHE A 200 -2.13 -1.21 -8.67
C PHE A 200 -2.57 -2.48 -7.93
N LYS A 201 -2.23 -2.59 -6.63
CA LYS A 201 -2.70 -3.70 -5.80
C LYS A 201 -4.23 -3.70 -5.66
N GLY A 202 -4.84 -2.52 -5.53
CA GLY A 202 -6.30 -2.30 -5.54
C GLY A 202 -6.98 -2.81 -6.82
N GLU A 203 -6.34 -2.57 -7.98
CA GLU A 203 -6.80 -3.04 -9.30
C GLU A 203 -6.44 -4.51 -9.60
N ALA A 204 -5.83 -5.23 -8.64
CA ALA A 204 -5.26 -6.57 -8.84
C ALA A 204 -4.19 -6.65 -9.96
N LYS A 205 -3.52 -5.53 -10.25
CA LYS A 205 -2.40 -5.40 -11.20
C LYS A 205 -1.07 -5.68 -10.51
N PHE A 206 -0.91 -6.91 -10.00
CA PHE A 206 0.23 -7.28 -9.16
C PHE A 206 1.58 -7.24 -9.90
N THR A 207 1.58 -7.49 -11.20
CA THR A 207 2.80 -7.40 -12.03
C THR A 207 3.29 -5.96 -12.12
N GLU A 208 2.40 -5.02 -12.44
CA GLU A 208 2.69 -3.58 -12.51
C GLU A 208 3.08 -3.02 -11.13
N ALA A 209 2.44 -3.50 -10.07
CA ALA A 209 2.83 -3.20 -8.69
C ALA A 209 4.28 -3.66 -8.40
N TRP A 210 4.65 -4.88 -8.79
CA TRP A 210 6.02 -5.38 -8.60
C TRP A 210 7.07 -4.58 -9.39
N HIS A 211 6.75 -4.17 -10.63
CA HIS A 211 7.63 -3.30 -11.41
C HIS A 211 7.79 -1.91 -10.77
N THR A 212 6.69 -1.33 -10.30
CA THR A 212 6.72 -0.03 -9.60
C THR A 212 7.48 -0.11 -8.27
N ILE A 213 7.45 -1.25 -7.55
CA ILE A 213 8.30 -1.50 -6.39
C ILE A 213 9.78 -1.37 -6.77
N GLY A 214 10.21 -1.92 -7.91
CA GLY A 214 11.58 -1.76 -8.39
C GLY A 214 11.98 -0.28 -8.56
N LEU A 215 11.10 0.53 -9.14
CA LEU A 215 11.31 1.98 -9.30
C LEU A 215 11.34 2.72 -7.95
N ALA A 216 10.47 2.34 -7.01
CA ALA A 216 10.42 2.93 -5.68
C ALA A 216 11.67 2.57 -4.85
N VAL A 217 12.17 1.36 -5.01
CA VAL A 217 13.39 0.89 -4.36
C VAL A 217 14.61 1.64 -4.89
N GLN A 218 14.70 1.87 -6.21
CA GLN A 218 15.75 2.70 -6.80
C GLN A 218 15.72 4.13 -6.23
N GLU A 219 14.55 4.77 -6.19
CA GLU A 219 14.37 6.08 -5.55
C GLU A 219 14.86 6.08 -4.09
N ALA A 220 14.48 5.05 -3.32
CA ALA A 220 14.87 4.92 -1.92
C ALA A 220 16.39 4.69 -1.75
N TYR A 221 17.02 3.97 -2.67
CA TYR A 221 18.48 3.82 -2.70
C TYR A 221 19.17 5.16 -2.91
N GLU A 222 18.71 5.93 -3.90
CA GLU A 222 19.26 7.24 -4.25
C GLU A 222 19.07 8.27 -3.13
N LEU A 223 17.97 8.18 -2.37
CA LEU A 223 17.74 8.97 -1.16
C LEU A 223 18.55 8.48 0.06
N GLY A 224 19.31 7.39 -0.06
CA GLY A 224 20.12 6.85 1.03
C GLY A 224 19.32 6.16 2.14
N LEU A 225 18.04 5.82 1.90
CA LEU A 225 17.15 5.21 2.89
C LEU A 225 17.55 3.78 3.26
N HIS A 226 18.37 3.15 2.43
CA HIS A 226 18.96 1.83 2.65
C HIS A 226 20.08 1.81 3.71
N LYS A 227 20.54 2.99 4.15
CA LYS A 227 21.62 3.09 5.13
C LYS A 227 20.99 3.13 6.52
N SER A 228 21.34 2.17 7.39
CA SER A 228 20.98 2.25 8.81
C SER A 228 21.61 3.52 9.39
N ARG A 229 20.76 4.47 9.78
CA ARG A 229 21.16 5.75 10.40
C ARG A 229 20.36 5.92 11.69
N PRO A 230 21.02 6.19 12.83
CA PRO A 230 20.33 6.61 14.03
C PRO A 230 19.52 7.87 13.71
N LEU A 231 18.23 7.90 14.09
CA LEU A 231 17.43 9.13 14.11
C LEU A 231 18.11 10.10 15.07
N LYS A 232 18.82 11.10 14.53
CA LYS A 232 19.58 12.07 15.34
C LYS A 232 18.68 13.02 16.14
N ALA A 233 17.40 13.12 15.79
CA ALA A 233 16.40 13.91 16.49
C ALA A 233 15.00 13.27 16.37
N THR A 234 14.15 13.51 17.36
CA THR A 234 12.71 13.21 17.36
C THR A 234 11.94 13.96 16.25
N GLN A 235 12.58 14.92 15.58
CA GLN A 235 11.99 15.84 14.58
C GLN A 235 12.24 15.46 13.12
N ASP A 236 13.01 14.40 12.82
CA ASP A 236 13.27 13.97 11.43
C ASP A 236 12.07 13.20 10.82
N ILE A 237 10.98 13.93 10.57
CA ILE A 237 9.71 13.41 10.00
C ILE A 237 9.99 12.70 8.66
N GLU A 238 10.86 13.26 7.84
CA GLU A 238 11.17 12.71 6.52
C GLU A 238 11.92 11.40 6.59
N GLY A 239 12.92 11.30 7.48
CA GLY A 239 13.59 10.03 7.73
C GLY A 239 12.66 9.00 8.35
N GLN A 240 11.67 9.40 9.16
CA GLN A 240 10.64 8.49 9.66
C GLN A 240 9.76 7.95 8.53
N ILE A 241 9.25 8.83 7.66
CA ILE A 241 8.48 8.45 6.46
C ILE A 241 9.32 7.54 5.56
N GLY A 242 10.58 7.89 5.30
CA GLY A 242 11.48 7.13 4.44
C GLY A 242 11.76 5.72 4.98
N ARG A 243 12.02 5.57 6.28
CA ARG A 243 12.15 4.25 6.94
C ARG A 243 10.86 3.45 6.89
N GLN A 244 9.72 4.10 7.12
CA GLN A 244 8.43 3.46 7.02
C GLN A 244 8.16 2.96 5.59
N ALA A 245 8.42 3.79 4.58
CA ALA A 245 8.34 3.41 3.17
C ALA A 245 9.25 2.23 2.85
N TRP A 246 10.49 2.23 3.35
CA TRP A 246 11.41 1.11 3.18
C TRP A 246 10.85 -0.20 3.75
N ARG A 247 10.37 -0.19 5.00
CA ARG A 247 9.78 -1.37 5.66
C ARG A 247 8.60 -1.91 4.85
N VAL A 248 7.71 -1.03 4.41
CA VAL A 248 6.55 -1.42 3.60
C VAL A 248 6.99 -2.01 2.24
N LEU A 249 7.93 -1.35 1.55
CA LEU A 249 8.46 -1.83 0.27
C LEU A 249 9.12 -3.20 0.42
N TYR A 250 9.87 -3.44 1.49
CA TYR A 250 10.48 -4.73 1.78
C TYR A 250 9.40 -5.83 1.92
N CYS A 251 8.37 -5.57 2.72
CA CYS A 251 7.23 -6.49 2.88
C CYS A 251 6.52 -6.77 1.55
N TRP A 252 6.17 -5.73 0.79
CA TRP A 252 5.46 -5.88 -0.48
C TRP A 252 6.32 -6.55 -1.54
N ASN A 253 7.61 -6.25 -1.61
CA ASN A 253 8.52 -6.89 -2.55
C ASN A 253 8.61 -8.39 -2.26
N TRP A 254 8.77 -8.77 -0.99
CA TRP A 254 8.79 -10.17 -0.59
C TRP A 254 7.47 -10.88 -0.90
N GLN A 255 6.32 -10.26 -0.58
CA GLN A 255 4.99 -10.80 -0.84
C GLN A 255 4.73 -11.00 -2.34
N LEU A 256 4.96 -9.97 -3.16
CA LEU A 256 4.70 -10.04 -4.60
C LEU A 256 5.71 -10.92 -5.33
N SER A 257 6.97 -10.97 -4.88
CA SER A 257 7.96 -11.93 -5.38
C SER A 257 7.50 -13.36 -5.11
N SER A 258 6.93 -13.60 -3.92
CA SER A 258 6.36 -14.90 -3.58
C SER A 258 5.14 -15.25 -4.44
N ILE A 259 4.19 -14.34 -4.60
CA ILE A 259 2.95 -14.59 -5.37
C ILE A 259 3.24 -14.77 -6.87
N LEU A 260 4.16 -13.99 -7.43
CA LEU A 260 4.46 -13.98 -8.86
C LEU A 260 5.59 -14.95 -9.25
N SER A 261 6.16 -15.68 -8.30
CA SER A 261 7.35 -16.52 -8.51
C SER A 261 8.52 -15.74 -9.14
N ARG A 262 8.77 -14.54 -8.63
CA ARG A 262 9.86 -13.65 -9.07
C ARG A 262 10.97 -13.59 -8.01
N PRO A 263 12.20 -13.21 -8.39
CA PRO A 263 13.27 -12.98 -7.42
C PRO A 263 12.92 -11.86 -6.43
N PHE A 264 13.25 -12.06 -5.17
CA PHE A 264 13.21 -11.03 -4.15
C PHE A 264 14.45 -10.14 -4.25
N ILE A 265 14.24 -8.84 -4.55
CA ILE A 265 15.33 -7.92 -4.98
C ILE A 265 15.79 -6.91 -3.92
N MET A 266 15.31 -6.98 -2.68
CA MET A 266 15.68 -6.02 -1.63
C MET A 266 16.53 -6.67 -0.54
N ASN A 267 17.49 -5.91 -0.02
CA ASN A 267 18.26 -6.29 1.16
C ASN A 267 17.55 -5.82 2.43
N ASP A 268 17.72 -6.58 3.51
CA ASP A 268 17.35 -6.12 4.85
C ASP A 268 18.37 -5.07 5.31
N ILE A 269 17.89 -3.91 5.73
CA ILE A 269 18.73 -2.75 6.11
C ILE A 269 18.74 -2.50 7.61
N ASP A 270 18.32 -3.52 8.36
CA ASP A 270 18.35 -3.63 9.81
C ASP A 270 17.00 -3.46 10.52
N SER A 271 16.83 -4.34 11.49
CA SER A 271 15.64 -4.54 12.31
C SER A 271 15.84 -3.86 13.66
N GLU A 272 16.20 -2.58 13.69
CA GLU A 272 16.29 -1.83 14.95
C GLU A 272 14.93 -1.95 15.67
N PRO A 273 14.88 -2.67 16.80
CA PRO A 273 13.68 -2.69 17.61
C PRO A 273 13.56 -1.27 18.17
N GLU A 274 12.58 -0.48 17.76
CA GLU A 274 12.21 0.65 18.63
C GLU A 274 11.90 0.00 19.98
N LEU A 275 12.66 0.40 20.99
CA LEU A 275 12.39 0.06 22.37
C LEU A 275 10.90 0.26 22.59
N PRO A 276 10.17 -0.74 23.08
CA PRO A 276 8.75 -0.58 23.32
C PRO A 276 8.60 0.63 24.21
N GLY A 277 7.98 1.69 23.65
CA GLY A 277 7.41 2.75 24.45
C GLY A 277 6.62 2.06 25.55
N LEU A 278 6.95 2.43 26.78
CA LEU A 278 6.34 1.95 28.01
C LEU A 278 4.86 1.61 27.77
N LYS A 279 4.38 0.51 28.38
CA LYS A 279 3.06 -0.13 28.25
C LYS A 279 1.80 0.77 28.37
N SER A 280 1.96 2.09 28.35
CA SER A 280 0.96 3.15 28.47
C SER A 280 0.84 4.04 27.21
N THR A 281 1.65 3.88 26.16
CA THR A 281 1.46 4.66 24.92
C THR A 281 0.57 3.93 23.91
N PRO A 282 -0.35 4.65 23.22
CA PRO A 282 -1.18 4.06 22.17
C PRO A 282 -0.29 3.42 21.08
N PRO A 283 -0.67 2.26 20.51
CA PRO A 283 0.04 1.72 19.37
C PRO A 283 0.00 2.73 18.22
N THR A 284 1.10 2.92 17.52
CA THR A 284 1.10 3.74 16.32
C THR A 284 0.31 3.03 15.21
N PRO A 285 -0.39 3.77 14.32
CA PRO A 285 -1.11 3.15 13.20
C PRO A 285 -0.22 2.23 12.33
N THR A 286 1.08 2.50 12.27
CA THR A 286 2.08 1.75 11.51
C THR A 286 2.66 0.53 12.22
N LEU A 287 2.29 0.26 13.49
CA LEU A 287 2.82 -0.86 14.27
C LEU A 287 2.62 -2.22 13.57
N HIS A 288 1.46 -2.43 12.94
CA HIS A 288 1.17 -3.68 12.22
C HIS A 288 2.17 -3.92 11.06
N THR A 289 2.58 -2.87 10.34
CA THR A 289 3.57 -2.95 9.27
C THR A 289 4.93 -3.34 9.83
N LYS A 290 5.31 -2.76 10.98
CA LYS A 290 6.58 -3.07 11.64
C LYS A 290 6.64 -4.52 12.12
N LEU A 291 5.58 -5.02 12.75
CA LEU A 291 5.48 -6.42 13.18
C LEU A 291 5.57 -7.36 11.97
N GLN A 292 4.87 -7.04 10.88
CA GLN A 292 4.96 -7.81 9.64
C GLN A 292 6.37 -7.78 9.04
N TYR A 293 7.05 -6.63 9.06
CA TYR A 293 8.44 -6.51 8.62
C TYR A 293 9.38 -7.42 9.42
N GLN A 294 9.24 -7.45 10.75
CA GLN A 294 10.05 -8.31 11.62
C GLN A 294 9.88 -9.80 11.28
N LEU A 295 8.62 -10.23 11.07
CA LEU A 295 8.34 -11.59 10.63
C LEU A 295 8.97 -11.86 9.26
N ILE A 296 8.70 -11.03 8.26
CA ILE A 296 9.19 -11.22 6.89
C ILE A 296 10.72 -11.18 6.83
N SER A 297 11.38 -10.28 7.57
CA SER A 297 12.84 -10.24 7.70
C SER A 297 13.37 -11.57 8.24
N SER A 298 12.78 -12.10 9.31
CA SER A 298 13.19 -13.38 9.92
C SER A 298 13.04 -14.55 8.95
N LEU A 299 11.92 -14.59 8.21
CA LEU A 299 11.67 -15.61 7.18
C LEU A 299 12.63 -15.47 6.00
N ALA A 300 12.84 -14.25 5.50
CA ALA A 300 13.71 -13.97 4.36
C ALA A 300 15.19 -14.26 4.69
N LYS A 301 15.65 -14.02 5.92
CA LYS A 301 17.00 -14.42 6.35
C LYS A 301 17.24 -15.93 6.26
N ARG A 302 16.21 -16.73 6.53
CA ARG A 302 16.33 -18.19 6.56
C ARG A 302 16.06 -18.86 5.21
N TRP A 303 15.14 -18.32 4.40
CA TRP A 303 14.72 -18.95 3.15
C TRP A 303 14.73 -18.04 1.92
N GLN A 304 14.99 -16.73 2.08
CA GLN A 304 14.75 -15.67 1.08
C GLN A 304 13.28 -15.55 0.68
N THR A 305 12.71 -16.57 0.01
CA THR A 305 11.31 -16.64 -0.38
C THR A 305 10.72 -18.03 -0.08
N PRO A 306 9.39 -18.17 0.04
CA PRO A 306 8.74 -19.45 0.32
C PRO A 306 9.02 -20.55 -0.70
N GLN A 307 9.36 -20.21 -1.95
CA GLN A 307 9.68 -21.18 -3.00
C GLN A 307 10.91 -22.02 -2.69
N ASN A 308 11.83 -21.53 -1.86
CA ASN A 308 13.05 -22.24 -1.50
C ASN A 308 12.81 -23.31 -0.41
N ILE A 309 11.57 -23.49 0.03
CA ILE A 309 11.16 -24.47 1.03
C ILE A 309 10.78 -25.77 0.31
N ASN A 310 11.69 -26.75 0.36
CA ASN A 310 11.65 -27.95 -0.47
C ASN A 310 11.58 -29.27 0.33
N SER A 311 11.17 -29.24 1.59
CA SER A 311 11.04 -30.45 2.41
C SER A 311 9.98 -30.28 3.49
N PRO A 312 9.24 -31.34 3.88
CA PRO A 312 8.22 -31.28 4.93
C PRO A 312 8.66 -30.64 6.25
N SER A 313 9.85 -30.98 6.73
CA SER A 313 10.39 -30.41 7.98
C SER A 313 10.56 -28.88 7.88
N LYS A 314 11.08 -28.38 6.76
CA LYS A 314 11.19 -26.93 6.51
C LYS A 314 9.82 -26.23 6.43
N VAL A 315 8.81 -26.89 5.87
CA VAL A 315 7.42 -26.36 5.86
C VAL A 315 6.90 -26.20 7.29
N GLN A 316 7.10 -27.22 8.13
CA GLN A 316 6.70 -27.17 9.54
C GLN A 316 7.50 -26.15 10.35
N ASP A 317 8.81 -26.03 10.11
CA ASP A 317 9.66 -24.99 10.71
C ASP A 317 9.17 -23.59 10.36
N TYR A 318 8.82 -23.37 9.10
CA TYR A 318 8.27 -22.10 8.63
C TYR A 318 6.93 -21.80 9.30
N LYS A 319 6.01 -22.78 9.35
CA LYS A 319 4.72 -22.64 10.05
C LYS A 319 4.92 -22.24 11.51
N ARG A 320 5.79 -22.95 12.24
CA ARG A 320 6.09 -22.66 13.65
C ARG A 320 6.58 -21.23 13.85
N MET A 321 7.51 -20.75 13.03
CA MET A 321 8.02 -19.37 13.12
C MET A 321 6.92 -18.32 12.95
N VAL A 322 5.95 -18.57 12.06
CA VAL A 322 4.82 -17.65 11.87
C VAL A 322 3.81 -17.76 13.02
N GLU A 323 3.53 -18.97 13.52
CA GLU A 323 2.64 -19.19 14.68
C GLU A 323 3.20 -18.56 15.95
N ASP A 324 4.49 -18.70 16.22
CA ASP A 324 5.18 -18.05 17.34
C ASP A 324 5.07 -16.53 17.23
N HIS A 325 5.22 -15.98 16.03
CA HIS A 325 5.00 -14.55 15.80
C HIS A 325 3.55 -14.13 16.11
N ILE A 326 2.56 -14.89 15.64
CA ILE A 326 1.13 -14.63 15.93
C ILE A 326 0.88 -14.63 17.45
N LEU A 327 1.47 -15.57 18.19
CA LEU A 327 1.34 -15.66 19.64
C LEU A 327 2.03 -14.50 20.37
N SER A 328 3.07 -13.91 19.78
CA SER A 328 3.79 -12.76 20.33
C SER A 328 3.11 -11.40 20.07
N LEU A 329 2.02 -11.38 19.28
CA LEU A 329 1.35 -10.14 18.92
C LEU A 329 0.74 -9.45 20.17
N PRO A 330 0.77 -8.10 20.23
CA PRO A 330 0.05 -7.36 21.25
C PRO A 330 -1.44 -7.73 21.31
N ALA A 331 -2.04 -7.66 22.50
CA ALA A 331 -3.45 -8.03 22.72
C ALA A 331 -4.43 -7.26 21.81
N VAL A 332 -4.10 -6.02 21.44
CA VAL A 332 -4.89 -5.23 20.47
C VAL A 332 -4.96 -5.85 19.08
N PHE A 333 -3.99 -6.70 18.70
CA PHE A 333 -3.93 -7.43 17.42
C PHE A 333 -4.20 -8.95 17.55
N ALA A 334 -4.49 -9.44 18.76
CA ALA A 334 -4.91 -10.82 18.96
C ALA A 334 -6.31 -11.07 18.38
N LEU A 335 -6.61 -12.30 17.94
CA LEU A 335 -7.98 -12.72 17.59
C LEU A 335 -8.68 -13.45 18.73
N ARG A 336 -7.91 -14.04 19.63
CA ARG A 336 -8.38 -14.70 20.84
C ARG A 336 -8.21 -13.72 21.99
N ASP A 337 -9.31 -13.43 22.68
CA ASP A 337 -9.37 -12.49 23.81
C ASP A 337 -8.71 -11.13 23.49
N PRO A 338 -9.14 -10.44 22.40
CA PRO A 338 -8.55 -9.16 22.02
C PRO A 338 -8.83 -8.07 23.04
N ASP A 339 -7.87 -7.16 23.22
CA ASP A 339 -8.14 -5.88 23.87
C ASP A 339 -8.90 -4.98 22.89
N THR A 340 -10.18 -4.78 23.17
CA THR A 340 -11.09 -3.92 22.40
C THR A 340 -11.43 -2.61 23.10
N SER A 341 -10.76 -2.29 24.22
CA SER A 341 -11.07 -1.13 25.06
C SER A 341 -10.96 0.21 24.30
N LYS A 342 -10.14 0.24 23.25
CA LYS A 342 -9.87 1.42 22.42
C LYS A 342 -10.39 1.32 20.98
N ASP A 343 -11.16 0.29 20.64
CA ASP A 343 -11.64 0.07 19.26
C ASP A 343 -12.52 1.24 18.75
N ASN A 344 -13.30 1.88 19.63
CA ASN A 344 -14.12 3.03 19.27
C ASN A 344 -13.29 4.31 19.09
N GLU A 345 -12.18 4.44 19.82
CA GLU A 345 -11.29 5.60 19.75
C GLU A 345 -10.38 5.51 18.52
N TRP A 346 -9.93 4.28 18.19
CA TRP A 346 -9.02 4.01 17.08
C TRP A 346 -9.60 2.94 16.14
N PRO A 347 -10.58 3.28 15.29
CA PRO A 347 -11.25 2.31 14.40
C PRO A 347 -10.28 1.52 13.49
N TRP A 348 -9.16 2.14 13.10
CA TRP A 348 -8.12 1.51 12.28
C TRP A 348 -7.48 0.28 12.95
N VAL A 349 -7.47 0.19 14.29
CA VAL A 349 -6.93 -0.97 15.03
C VAL A 349 -7.68 -2.24 14.65
N VAL A 350 -9.00 -2.12 14.46
CA VAL A 350 -9.86 -3.26 14.10
C VAL A 350 -9.44 -3.82 12.76
N THR A 351 -9.26 -2.98 11.73
CA THR A 351 -8.75 -3.41 10.42
C THR A 351 -7.36 -4.04 10.55
N HIS A 352 -6.44 -3.40 11.27
CA HIS A 352 -5.06 -3.89 11.42
C HIS A 352 -4.98 -5.24 12.16
N ARG A 353 -5.86 -5.49 13.14
CA ARG A 353 -6.01 -6.78 13.84
C ARG A 353 -6.35 -7.91 12.87
N TYR A 354 -7.30 -7.70 11.96
CA TYR A 354 -7.63 -8.70 10.95
C TYR A 354 -6.55 -8.82 9.86
N TYR A 355 -5.98 -7.68 9.44
CA TYR A 355 -4.91 -7.65 8.44
C TYR A 355 -3.73 -8.53 8.82
N ILE A 356 -3.14 -8.29 10.00
CA ILE A 356 -1.87 -8.93 10.37
C ILE A 356 -2.04 -10.44 10.52
N GLN A 357 -3.18 -10.85 11.06
CA GLN A 357 -3.54 -12.26 11.24
C GLN A 357 -3.81 -12.93 9.91
N THR A 358 -4.64 -12.33 9.04
CA THR A 358 -4.94 -12.89 7.72
C THR A 358 -3.66 -13.04 6.90
N MET A 359 -2.79 -12.02 6.92
CA MET A 359 -1.52 -12.06 6.21
C MET A 359 -0.57 -13.11 6.77
N ALA A 360 -0.50 -13.30 8.09
CA ALA A 360 0.31 -14.35 8.69
C ALA A 360 -0.14 -15.76 8.24
N TYR A 361 -1.43 -16.06 8.29
CA TYR A 361 -1.94 -17.36 7.79
C TYR A 361 -1.81 -17.51 6.28
N PHE A 362 -2.02 -16.44 5.51
CA PHE A 362 -1.73 -16.43 4.07
C PHE A 362 -0.25 -16.77 3.78
N MET A 363 0.67 -16.24 4.60
CA MET A 363 2.10 -16.54 4.52
C MET A 363 2.40 -17.99 4.88
N ILE A 364 1.77 -18.55 5.93
CA ILE A 364 1.90 -19.97 6.30
C ILE A 364 1.60 -20.86 5.10
N LEU A 365 0.55 -20.55 4.34
CA LEU A 365 0.11 -21.41 3.23
C LEU A 365 1.06 -21.43 2.02
N GLN A 366 1.91 -20.42 1.83
CA GLN A 366 2.75 -20.33 0.61
C GLN A 366 3.66 -21.55 0.38
N PRO A 367 4.46 -22.01 1.37
CA PRO A 367 5.26 -23.22 1.19
C PRO A 367 4.41 -24.49 1.04
N TYR A 368 3.27 -24.60 1.74
CA TYR A 368 2.36 -25.74 1.55
C TYR A 368 1.85 -25.80 0.11
N LYS A 369 1.46 -24.67 -0.48
CA LYS A 369 0.99 -24.60 -1.86
C LYS A 369 2.08 -24.99 -2.85
N ALA A 370 3.28 -24.43 -2.68
CA ALA A 370 4.43 -24.76 -3.53
C ALA A 370 4.71 -26.27 -3.53
N TYR A 371 4.70 -26.90 -2.35
CA TYR A 371 5.02 -28.31 -2.19
C TYR A 371 3.89 -29.25 -2.63
N LEU A 372 2.63 -28.96 -2.24
CA LEU A 372 1.49 -29.86 -2.47
C LEU A 372 0.91 -29.77 -3.89
N LEU A 373 1.16 -28.67 -4.61
CA LEU A 373 0.70 -28.52 -5.98
C LEU A 373 1.71 -29.03 -7.03
N ASP A 374 2.97 -29.27 -6.63
CA ASP A 374 4.00 -29.86 -7.48
C ASP A 374 3.57 -31.26 -7.95
N SER A 375 3.64 -31.49 -9.26
CA SER A 375 3.27 -32.77 -9.89
C SER A 375 4.17 -33.94 -9.50
N SER A 376 5.39 -33.67 -9.01
CA SER A 376 6.35 -34.69 -8.57
C SER A 376 6.09 -35.17 -7.13
N THR A 377 5.23 -34.49 -6.38
CA THR A 377 4.92 -34.84 -4.99
C THR A 377 4.01 -36.07 -4.92
N ASP A 378 4.50 -37.15 -4.32
CA ASP A 378 3.71 -38.34 -4.03
C ASP A 378 2.77 -38.12 -2.84
N LEU A 379 1.48 -37.97 -3.13
CA LEU A 379 0.41 -37.72 -2.15
C LEU A 379 0.07 -38.95 -1.28
N SER A 380 0.57 -40.14 -1.63
CA SER A 380 0.32 -41.38 -0.88
C SER A 380 1.18 -41.49 0.39
N LEU A 381 2.30 -40.76 0.44
CA LEU A 381 3.22 -40.78 1.57
C LEU A 381 2.56 -40.20 2.83
N HIS A 382 2.67 -40.91 3.97
CA HIS A 382 2.08 -40.49 5.25
C HIS A 382 2.49 -39.07 5.68
N ALA A 383 3.77 -38.72 5.53
CA ALA A 383 4.26 -37.37 5.84
C ALA A 383 3.59 -36.28 4.99
N ILE A 384 3.24 -36.60 3.74
CA ILE A 384 2.55 -35.68 2.83
C ILE A 384 1.06 -35.60 3.16
N GLN A 385 0.43 -36.71 3.55
CA GLN A 385 -0.94 -36.71 4.06
C GLN A 385 -1.07 -35.84 5.32
N GLN A 386 -0.10 -35.89 6.23
CA GLN A 386 -0.05 -35.01 7.40
C GLN A 386 0.04 -33.53 6.99
N LEU A 387 0.95 -33.19 6.07
CA LEU A 387 1.04 -31.82 5.55
C LEU A 387 -0.25 -31.35 4.87
N ARG A 388 -0.96 -32.23 4.16
CA ARG A 388 -2.27 -31.92 3.55
C ARG A 388 -3.30 -31.58 4.62
N ALA A 389 -3.36 -32.34 5.72
CA ALA A 389 -4.26 -32.05 6.82
C ALA A 389 -3.95 -30.68 7.48
N GLU A 390 -2.67 -30.42 7.76
CA GLU A 390 -2.22 -29.12 8.30
C GLU A 390 -2.56 -27.95 7.34
N ALA A 391 -2.36 -28.15 6.02
CA ALA A 391 -2.70 -27.14 5.01
C ALA A 391 -4.20 -26.86 4.94
N VAL A 392 -5.05 -27.89 5.08
CA VAL A 392 -6.51 -27.73 5.15
C VAL A 392 -6.89 -26.91 6.38
N GLU A 393 -6.38 -27.25 7.57
CA GLU A 393 -6.66 -26.52 8.81
C GLU A 393 -6.27 -25.03 8.68
N CYS A 394 -5.06 -24.76 8.20
CA CYS A 394 -4.58 -23.39 7.97
C CYS A 394 -5.44 -22.65 6.94
N SER A 395 -5.90 -23.34 5.89
CA SER A 395 -6.74 -22.76 4.84
C SER A 395 -8.13 -22.40 5.36
N LEU A 396 -8.76 -23.29 6.14
CA LEU A 396 -10.04 -23.05 6.79
C LEU A 396 -9.96 -21.83 7.72
N LYS A 397 -8.90 -21.75 8.53
CA LYS A 397 -8.63 -20.62 9.42
C LYS A 397 -8.42 -19.32 8.64
N THR A 398 -7.65 -19.34 7.56
CA THR A 398 -7.44 -18.19 6.67
C THR A 398 -8.77 -17.68 6.11
N LEU A 399 -9.60 -18.57 5.55
CA LEU A 399 -10.92 -18.19 5.00
C LEU A 399 -11.86 -17.66 6.08
N GLN A 400 -11.83 -18.23 7.28
CA GLN A 400 -12.65 -17.77 8.39
C GLN A 400 -12.28 -16.33 8.79
N ILE A 401 -10.98 -16.04 8.97
CA ILE A 401 -10.50 -14.71 9.35
C ILE A 401 -10.76 -13.71 8.22
N ALA A 402 -10.44 -14.06 6.98
CA ALA A 402 -10.67 -13.20 5.81
C ALA A 402 -12.17 -12.88 5.61
N THR A 403 -13.07 -13.83 5.87
CA THR A 403 -14.52 -13.59 5.78
C THR A 403 -15.00 -12.67 6.90
N LYS A 404 -14.46 -12.81 8.12
CA LYS A 404 -14.74 -11.87 9.22
C LYS A 404 -14.25 -10.47 8.86
N TRP A 405 -13.03 -10.36 8.33
CA TRP A 405 -12.50 -9.09 7.84
C TRP A 405 -13.40 -8.48 6.76
N ALA A 406 -13.81 -9.25 5.75
CA ALA A 406 -14.73 -8.82 4.70
C ALA A 406 -16.10 -8.33 5.21
N SER A 407 -16.57 -8.81 6.36
CA SER A 407 -17.81 -8.32 6.97
C SER A 407 -17.65 -6.96 7.64
N ARG A 408 -16.42 -6.62 8.03
CA ARG A 408 -16.05 -5.36 8.68
C ARG A 408 -15.58 -4.30 7.68
N VAL A 409 -15.13 -4.71 6.50
CA VAL A 409 -14.86 -3.76 5.41
C VAL A 409 -16.18 -3.33 4.79
N SER A 410 -16.74 -2.29 5.38
CA SER A 410 -17.84 -1.51 4.85
C SER A 410 -17.30 -0.11 4.54
N GLN A 411 -17.38 0.32 3.28
CA GLN A 411 -17.17 1.72 2.85
C GLN A 411 -15.72 2.23 2.71
N GLY A 412 -14.95 1.63 1.81
CA GLY A 412 -13.79 2.33 1.21
C GLY A 412 -12.44 2.19 1.91
N ASP A 413 -12.24 1.14 2.70
CA ASP A 413 -10.93 0.77 3.27
C ASP A 413 -9.91 0.45 2.16
N GLY A 414 -8.78 1.15 2.15
CA GLY A 414 -7.74 1.06 1.12
C GLY A 414 -6.96 -0.27 1.11
N GLN A 415 -7.17 -1.16 2.08
CA GLN A 415 -6.56 -2.49 2.14
C GLN A 415 -7.47 -3.63 1.64
N PHE A 416 -8.66 -3.30 1.15
CA PHE A 416 -9.67 -4.27 0.73
C PHE A 416 -9.19 -5.33 -0.28
N HIS A 417 -8.24 -4.99 -1.16
CA HIS A 417 -7.69 -5.94 -2.15
C HIS A 417 -7.02 -7.15 -1.52
N LEU A 418 -6.49 -7.03 -0.29
CA LEU A 418 -5.87 -8.16 0.40
C LEU A 418 -6.88 -9.17 0.93
N VAL A 419 -8.06 -8.70 1.35
CA VAL A 419 -9.20 -9.57 1.69
C VAL A 419 -9.58 -10.41 0.47
N VAL A 420 -9.74 -9.75 -0.68
CA VAL A 420 -10.10 -10.40 -1.95
C VAL A 420 -9.04 -11.43 -2.34
N LEU A 421 -7.77 -11.06 -2.29
CA LEU A 421 -6.65 -11.96 -2.58
C LEU A 421 -6.67 -13.19 -1.69
N CYS A 422 -6.78 -13.02 -0.36
CA CYS A 422 -6.75 -14.13 0.59
C CYS A 422 -7.96 -15.07 0.43
N LEU A 423 -9.15 -14.51 0.19
CA LEU A 423 -10.36 -15.30 -0.08
C LEU A 423 -10.21 -16.13 -1.36
N PHE A 424 -9.80 -15.49 -2.45
CA PHE A 424 -9.66 -16.14 -3.75
C PHE A 424 -8.55 -17.20 -3.74
N ASP A 425 -7.33 -16.82 -3.37
CA ASP A 425 -6.15 -17.67 -3.44
C ASP A 425 -6.29 -18.91 -2.54
N THR A 426 -6.88 -18.76 -1.35
CA THR A 426 -7.11 -19.88 -0.43
C THR A 426 -8.26 -20.77 -0.90
N ALA A 427 -9.37 -20.20 -1.37
CA ALA A 427 -10.49 -21.00 -1.88
C ALA A 427 -10.12 -21.75 -3.17
N ALA A 428 -9.35 -21.12 -4.07
CA ALA A 428 -8.84 -21.76 -5.27
C ALA A 428 -7.90 -22.93 -4.93
N PHE A 429 -7.00 -22.74 -3.95
CA PHE A 429 -6.15 -23.83 -3.46
C PHE A 429 -6.96 -25.02 -2.93
N LEU A 430 -7.94 -24.77 -2.05
CA LEU A 430 -8.81 -25.83 -1.52
C LEU A 430 -9.62 -26.51 -2.62
N ALA A 431 -10.14 -25.76 -3.60
CA ALA A 431 -10.84 -26.32 -4.75
C ALA A 431 -9.93 -27.23 -5.60
N MET A 432 -8.66 -26.86 -5.80
CA MET A 432 -7.68 -27.72 -6.48
C MET A 432 -7.36 -28.97 -5.66
N CYS A 433 -7.27 -28.87 -4.33
CA CYS A 433 -7.09 -30.03 -3.45
C CYS A 433 -8.27 -31.01 -3.54
N LEU A 434 -9.50 -30.50 -3.66
CA LEU A 434 -10.70 -31.31 -3.90
C LEU A 434 -10.69 -31.99 -5.29
N GLN A 435 -10.17 -31.33 -6.33
CA GLN A 435 -10.02 -31.93 -7.67
C GLN A 435 -9.07 -33.12 -7.68
N LYS A 436 -7.95 -33.00 -6.94
CA LYS A 436 -6.92 -34.03 -6.83
C LYS A 436 -7.22 -35.05 -5.72
N ASP A 437 -8.46 -35.12 -5.23
CA ASP A 437 -8.82 -35.92 -4.07
C ASP A 437 -8.93 -37.43 -4.37
N GLN A 438 -7.78 -38.09 -4.54
CA GLN A 438 -7.68 -39.54 -4.72
C GLN A 438 -7.57 -40.30 -3.39
N TYR A 439 -7.32 -39.61 -2.28
CA TYR A 439 -6.92 -40.21 -0.99
C TYR A 439 -7.74 -39.69 0.20
N ASN A 440 -8.96 -39.24 -0.02
CA ASN A 440 -9.87 -38.63 0.96
C ASN A 440 -9.30 -37.37 1.64
N LEU A 441 -9.74 -36.20 1.17
CA LEU A 441 -9.32 -34.92 1.73
C LEU A 441 -9.84 -34.79 3.16
N PRO A 442 -8.97 -34.43 4.14
CA PRO A 442 -9.42 -34.15 5.50
C PRO A 442 -10.48 -33.07 5.55
N GLN A 443 -11.47 -33.21 6.44
CA GLN A 443 -12.52 -32.21 6.68
C GLN A 443 -13.26 -31.77 5.40
N LYS A 444 -13.47 -32.70 4.45
CA LYS A 444 -14.01 -32.42 3.12
C LYS A 444 -15.29 -31.57 3.13
N GLU A 445 -16.25 -31.88 4.01
CA GLU A 445 -17.50 -31.12 4.15
C GLU A 445 -17.27 -29.67 4.59
N GLU A 446 -16.37 -29.46 5.57
CA GLU A 446 -16.01 -28.12 6.04
C GLU A 446 -15.28 -27.32 4.96
N VAL A 447 -14.41 -27.99 4.18
CA VAL A 447 -13.73 -27.39 3.02
C VAL A 447 -14.75 -26.93 1.99
N VAL A 448 -15.72 -27.79 1.66
CA VAL A 448 -16.81 -27.46 0.72
C VAL A 448 -17.60 -26.24 1.20
N LEU A 449 -17.99 -26.23 2.48
CA LEU A 449 -18.71 -25.11 3.08
C LEU A 449 -17.88 -23.81 3.07
N ALA A 450 -16.59 -23.88 3.41
CA ALA A 450 -15.70 -22.73 3.45
C ALA A 450 -15.47 -22.12 2.06
N VAL A 451 -15.27 -22.95 1.04
CA VAL A 451 -15.13 -22.50 -0.37
C VAL A 451 -16.41 -21.85 -0.87
N ASN A 452 -17.59 -22.41 -0.57
CA ASN A 452 -18.88 -21.81 -0.91
C ASN A 452 -19.12 -20.48 -0.21
N LYS A 453 -18.72 -20.37 1.07
CA LYS A 453 -18.79 -19.12 1.83
C LYS A 453 -17.84 -18.05 1.28
N ALA A 454 -16.61 -18.42 0.92
CA ALA A 454 -15.65 -17.53 0.28
C ALA A 454 -16.19 -17.02 -1.07
N THR A 455 -16.76 -17.91 -1.88
CA THR A 455 -17.40 -17.59 -3.16
C THR A 455 -18.55 -16.60 -3.00
N SER A 456 -19.43 -16.84 -2.03
CA SER A 456 -20.55 -15.96 -1.71
C SER A 456 -20.08 -14.58 -1.20
N THR A 457 -19.00 -14.58 -0.42
CA THR A 457 -18.37 -13.34 0.06
C THR A 457 -17.81 -12.54 -1.11
N LEU A 458 -17.01 -13.16 -2.00
CA LEU A 458 -16.50 -12.52 -3.21
C LEU A 458 -17.62 -12.01 -4.13
N LYS A 459 -18.74 -12.75 -4.23
CA LYS A 459 -19.93 -12.32 -4.97
C LYS A 459 -20.51 -11.02 -4.42
N ARG A 460 -20.58 -10.86 -3.10
CA ARG A 460 -21.04 -9.64 -2.43
C ARG A 460 -20.08 -8.48 -2.66
N LEU A 461 -18.78 -8.78 -2.65
CA LEU A 461 -17.70 -7.80 -2.81
C LEU A 461 -17.53 -7.27 -4.25
N ARG A 462 -18.08 -7.95 -5.27
CA ARG A 462 -17.92 -7.58 -6.69
C ARG A 462 -18.45 -6.19 -7.06
N SER A 463 -19.42 -5.66 -6.30
CA SER A 463 -19.96 -4.31 -6.54
C SER A 463 -19.04 -3.21 -6.02
N ILE A 464 -18.04 -3.57 -5.21
CA ILE A 464 -17.14 -2.65 -4.53
C ILE A 464 -15.74 -2.65 -5.17
N SER A 465 -15.35 -3.76 -5.82
CA SER A 465 -14.02 -3.88 -6.44
C SER A 465 -14.02 -4.71 -7.71
N ARG A 466 -13.31 -4.19 -8.72
CA ARG A 466 -12.97 -4.91 -9.95
C ARG A 466 -12.14 -6.17 -9.66
N GLY A 467 -11.21 -6.10 -8.71
CA GLY A 467 -10.44 -7.26 -8.25
C GLY A 467 -11.34 -8.37 -7.69
N ALA A 468 -12.37 -8.02 -6.91
CA ALA A 468 -13.36 -8.97 -6.42
C ALA A 468 -14.21 -9.57 -7.53
N GLN A 469 -14.61 -8.76 -8.52
CA GLN A 469 -15.35 -9.22 -9.71
C GLN A 469 -14.56 -10.26 -10.50
N SER A 470 -13.30 -9.97 -10.82
CA SER A 470 -12.41 -10.89 -11.53
C SER A 470 -12.17 -12.18 -10.74
N SER A 471 -11.89 -12.05 -9.44
CA SER A 471 -11.62 -13.18 -8.54
C SER A 471 -12.84 -14.10 -8.40
N TYR A 472 -14.04 -13.53 -8.24
CA TYR A 472 -15.29 -14.29 -8.22
C TYR A 472 -15.49 -15.06 -9.53
N GLY A 473 -15.33 -14.37 -10.67
CA GLY A 473 -15.48 -14.99 -11.99
C GLY A 473 -14.52 -16.15 -12.21
N LEU A 474 -13.25 -16.00 -11.80
CA LEU A 474 -12.24 -17.04 -11.91
C LEU A 474 -12.51 -18.21 -10.97
N LEU A 475 -12.89 -17.95 -9.71
CA LEU A 475 -13.24 -19.01 -8.76
C LEU A 475 -14.43 -19.82 -9.26
N CYS A 476 -15.49 -19.17 -9.77
CA CYS A 476 -16.62 -19.88 -10.37
C CYS A 476 -16.20 -20.79 -11.54
N LYS A 477 -15.23 -20.37 -12.36
CA LYS A 477 -14.69 -21.23 -13.44
C LYS A 477 -13.94 -22.45 -12.90
N ILE A 478 -13.16 -22.28 -11.82
CA ILE A 478 -12.48 -23.39 -11.14
C ILE A 478 -13.52 -24.36 -10.59
N LEU A 479 -14.55 -23.83 -9.90
CA LEU A 479 -15.60 -24.65 -9.28
C LEU A 479 -16.47 -25.40 -10.29
N ARG A 480 -16.71 -24.87 -11.49
CA ARG A 480 -17.46 -25.59 -12.55
C ARG A 480 -16.72 -26.80 -13.12
N LYS A 481 -15.38 -26.82 -13.04
CA LYS A 481 -14.57 -27.96 -13.51
C LYS A 481 -14.53 -29.11 -12.50
N THR A 482 -15.01 -28.85 -11.30
CA THR A 482 -15.23 -29.83 -10.24
C THR A 482 -16.70 -30.21 -10.29
N ASP A 483 -17.03 -31.47 -10.41
CA ASP A 483 -18.39 -31.95 -10.18
C ASP A 483 -18.71 -31.82 -8.69
N TRP A 484 -19.05 -30.61 -8.23
CA TRP A 484 -19.53 -30.35 -6.87
C TRP A 484 -20.93 -30.93 -6.73
N GLN A 485 -21.04 -32.19 -6.32
CA GLN A 485 -22.28 -32.66 -5.68
C GLN A 485 -22.11 -32.58 -4.17
N PRO A 486 -23.09 -31.97 -3.45
CA PRO A 486 -23.07 -31.87 -2.00
C PRO A 486 -23.12 -33.24 -1.33
#